data_AF-A0A349J5M9-F1
#
_entry.id   AF-A0A349J5M9-F1
#
_cell.length_a   1.000
_cell.length_b   1.000
_cell.length_c   1.000
_cell.angle_alpha   90.00
_cell.angle_beta   90.00
_cell.angle_gamma   90.00
#
_symmetry.space_group_name_H-M   'P 1'
#
loop_
_entity.id
_entity.type
_entity.pdbx_description
1 polymer ?
#
loop_
_entity_poly.entity_id
_entity_poly.type
_entity_poly.pdbx_seq_one_letter_code
_entity_poly.pdbx_strand_id
1 'polypeptide(L)'
;MRRGFTLVELLVATGVFLFGFTAALGLFLVGTRARSQADGILRLSLAASSLVEEFRLEAGREPSISTAAPSGIKTPPFQPLDYIGDGFAAVVDGNDDPADPSLYPYKMQPGIWYRVLDCVDEKGEDDDPKATALQMDLLIVWNPLPDDTLTLGQLAERQAGSRRTDHPLHDLSLITDPTKKADKIATFLAQRGFALRERAVIIRRASWER
;
A
#
# COMPACT_ATOMS: atom_id res chain seq x y z
N MET A 1 38.72 -53.87 -21.57
CA MET A 1 37.31 -54.27 -21.83
C MET A 1 36.41 -53.08 -21.53
N ARG A 2 35.82 -52.44 -22.55
CA ARG A 2 34.83 -51.37 -22.36
C ARG A 2 33.46 -52.03 -22.17
N ARG A 3 32.87 -51.93 -20.98
CA ARG A 3 31.47 -52.33 -20.76
C ARG A 3 30.59 -51.21 -21.32
N GLY A 4 29.80 -51.51 -22.34
CA GLY A 4 28.81 -50.58 -22.89
C GLY A 4 27.69 -50.35 -21.88
N PHE A 5 27.23 -49.11 -21.78
CA PHE A 5 26.08 -48.73 -20.94
C PHE A 5 24.83 -49.48 -21.43
N THR A 6 24.06 -50.05 -20.51
CA THR A 6 22.79 -50.71 -20.84
C THR A 6 21.66 -49.69 -21.00
N LEU A 7 20.66 -50.02 -21.83
CA LEU A 7 19.48 -49.16 -22.03
C LEU A 7 18.76 -48.82 -20.72
N VAL A 8 18.75 -49.75 -19.77
CA VAL A 8 18.17 -49.57 -18.44
C VAL A 8 18.93 -48.53 -17.62
N GLU A 9 20.27 -48.56 -17.63
CA GLU A 9 21.08 -47.56 -16.92
C GLU A 9 20.90 -46.15 -17.51
N LEU A 10 20.76 -46.04 -18.84
CA LEU A 10 20.45 -44.76 -19.49
C LEU A 10 19.07 -44.23 -19.07
N LEU A 11 18.08 -45.12 -18.98
CA LEU A 11 16.73 -44.77 -18.56
C LEU A 11 16.69 -44.28 -17.10
N VAL A 12 17.37 -44.99 -16.20
CA VAL A 12 17.48 -44.60 -14.78
C VAL A 12 18.21 -43.26 -14.64
N ALA A 13 19.33 -43.08 -15.34
CA ALA A 13 20.07 -41.81 -15.32
C ALA A 13 19.20 -40.63 -15.81
N THR A 14 18.41 -40.84 -16.87
CA THR A 14 17.48 -39.83 -17.39
C THR A 14 16.39 -39.49 -16.38
N GLY A 15 15.83 -40.49 -15.68
CA GLY A 15 14.83 -40.27 -14.64
C GLY A 15 15.36 -39.46 -13.45
N VAL A 16 16.55 -39.82 -12.95
CA VAL A 16 17.21 -39.08 -11.86
C VAL A 16 17.55 -37.65 -12.30
N PHE A 17 18.03 -37.46 -13.53
CA PHE A 17 18.32 -36.15 -14.08
C PHE A 17 17.06 -35.28 -14.18
N LEU A 18 15.97 -35.81 -14.74
CA LEU A 18 14.71 -35.07 -14.87
C LEU A 18 14.15 -34.67 -13.50
N PHE A 19 14.18 -35.58 -12.52
CA PHE A 19 13.71 -35.27 -11.17
C PHE A 19 14.58 -34.22 -10.46
N GLY A 20 15.91 -34.36 -10.56
CA GLY A 20 16.84 -33.38 -9.98
C GLY A 20 16.69 -32.00 -10.64
N PHE A 21 16.52 -31.95 -11.96
CA PHE A 21 16.33 -30.72 -12.70
C PHE A 21 15.01 -30.03 -12.35
N THR A 22 13.88 -30.77 -12.29
CA THR A 22 12.59 -30.18 -11.91
C THR A 22 12.58 -29.69 -10.48
N ALA A 23 13.22 -30.41 -9.55
CA ALA A 23 13.37 -29.96 -8.17
C ALA A 23 14.19 -28.66 -8.07
N ALA A 24 15.33 -28.58 -8.77
CA ALA A 24 16.17 -27.39 -8.78
C ALA A 24 15.45 -26.19 -9.42
N LEU A 25 14.75 -26.41 -10.53
CA LEU A 25 13.96 -25.38 -11.21
C LEU A 25 12.80 -24.88 -10.34
N GLY A 26 12.11 -25.80 -9.65
CA GLY A 26 11.06 -25.45 -8.69
C GLY A 26 11.59 -24.60 -7.54
N LEU A 27 12.72 -24.99 -6.94
CA LEU A 27 13.36 -24.21 -5.88
C LEU A 27 13.77 -22.82 -6.35
N PHE A 28 14.31 -22.71 -7.57
CA PHE A 28 14.68 -21.43 -8.16
C PHE A 28 13.47 -20.50 -8.35
N LEU A 29 12.36 -21.01 -8.89
CA LEU A 29 11.13 -20.24 -9.09
C LEU A 29 10.50 -19.79 -7.77
N VAL A 30 10.53 -20.64 -6.74
CA VAL A 30 10.06 -20.26 -5.39
C VAL A 30 10.98 -19.19 -4.80
N GLY A 31 12.30 -19.33 -4.95
CA GLY A 31 13.29 -18.38 -4.45
C GLY A 31 13.15 -16.98 -5.08
N THR A 32 12.89 -16.89 -6.38
CA THR A 32 12.69 -15.59 -7.05
C THR A 32 11.41 -14.91 -6.58
N ARG A 33 10.32 -15.66 -6.38
CA ARG A 33 9.07 -15.13 -5.82
C ARG A 33 9.22 -14.68 -4.37
N ALA A 34 9.89 -15.47 -3.54
CA ALA A 34 10.13 -15.11 -2.14
C ALA A 34 10.98 -13.84 -2.03
N ARG A 35 12.00 -13.70 -2.89
CA ARG A 35 12.83 -12.49 -2.96
C ARG A 35 12.01 -11.25 -3.34
N SER A 36 11.16 -11.34 -4.35
CA SER A 36 10.35 -10.20 -4.77
C SER A 36 9.33 -9.78 -3.70
N GLN A 37 8.76 -10.76 -2.98
CA GLN A 37 7.90 -10.48 -1.82
C GLN A 37 8.67 -9.81 -0.68
N ALA A 38 9.89 -10.28 -0.38
CA ALA A 38 10.73 -9.67 0.64
C ALA A 38 11.07 -8.21 0.32
N ASP A 39 11.42 -7.90 -0.94
CA ASP A 39 11.67 -6.53 -1.38
C ASP A 39 10.41 -5.65 -1.23
N GLY A 40 9.22 -6.20 -1.53
CA GLY A 40 7.94 -5.52 -1.31
C GLY A 40 7.68 -5.19 0.16
N ILE A 41 7.91 -6.15 1.06
CA ILE A 41 7.73 -5.97 2.52
C ILE A 41 8.73 -4.96 3.08
N LEU A 42 9.97 -4.95 2.58
CA LEU A 42 10.98 -3.97 3.00
C LEU A 42 10.58 -2.55 2.62
N ARG A 43 10.11 -2.35 1.38
CA ARG A 43 9.56 -1.05 0.95
C ARG A 43 8.37 -0.66 1.79
N LEU A 44 7.52 -1.61 2.16
CA LEU A 44 6.37 -1.37 3.03
C LEU A 44 6.76 -0.92 4.42
N SER A 45 7.71 -1.62 5.02
CA SER A 45 8.20 -1.31 6.36
C SER A 45 8.83 0.09 6.38
N LEU A 46 9.57 0.44 5.33
CA LEU A 46 10.20 1.75 5.18
C LEU A 46 9.17 2.86 4.96
N ALA A 47 8.21 2.64 4.06
CA ALA A 47 7.11 3.58 3.79
C ALA A 47 6.25 3.83 5.03
N ALA A 48 5.83 2.75 5.70
CA ALA A 48 5.06 2.84 6.93
C ALA A 48 5.84 3.61 8.00
N SER A 49 7.13 3.33 8.18
CA SER A 49 7.96 4.06 9.14
C SER A 49 8.07 5.55 8.81
N SER A 50 8.25 5.90 7.53
CA SER A 50 8.29 7.30 7.09
C SER A 50 6.97 8.02 7.34
N LEU A 51 5.83 7.41 6.98
CA LEU A 51 4.50 7.96 7.25
C LEU A 51 4.23 8.14 8.74
N VAL A 52 4.59 7.16 9.57
CA VAL A 52 4.45 7.24 11.03
C VAL A 52 5.21 8.43 11.60
N GLU A 53 6.47 8.60 11.19
CA GLU A 53 7.30 9.71 11.67
C GLU A 53 6.77 11.05 11.16
N GLU A 54 6.26 11.12 9.93
CA GLU A 54 5.65 12.33 9.38
C GLU A 54 4.39 12.74 10.14
N PHE A 55 3.45 11.81 10.37
CA PHE A 55 2.27 12.09 11.19
C PHE A 55 2.65 12.49 12.62
N ARG A 56 3.70 11.88 13.20
CA ARG A 56 4.20 12.26 14.52
C ARG A 56 4.80 13.66 14.56
N LEU A 57 5.48 14.06 13.50
CA LEU A 57 6.10 15.39 13.40
C LEU A 57 5.06 16.48 13.18
N GLU A 58 3.99 16.17 12.44
CA GLU A 58 2.96 17.12 12.05
C GLU A 58 1.82 17.25 13.07
N ALA A 59 1.54 16.19 13.85
CA ALA A 59 0.50 16.22 14.88
C ALA A 59 0.71 17.39 15.88
N GLY A 60 -0.26 18.31 15.92
CA GLY A 60 -0.23 19.52 16.77
C GLY A 60 0.57 20.70 16.20
N ARG A 61 1.01 20.61 14.93
CA ARG A 61 1.53 21.73 14.13
C ARG A 61 0.61 22.15 12.98
N GLU A 62 -0.42 21.34 12.75
CA GLU A 62 -1.45 21.53 11.74
C GLU A 62 -2.19 22.87 11.90
N PRO A 63 -2.37 23.67 10.83
CA PRO A 63 -3.02 24.96 10.89
C PRO A 63 -4.52 24.80 11.22
N SER A 64 -5.00 25.41 12.32
CA SER A 64 -6.44 25.35 12.62
C SER A 64 -7.27 26.07 11.57
N ILE A 65 -8.22 25.35 10.96
CA ILE A 65 -9.17 25.88 9.97
C ILE A 65 -9.98 27.06 10.53
N SER A 66 -10.13 27.17 11.86
CA SER A 66 -10.97 28.20 12.51
C SER A 66 -10.24 29.48 12.95
N THR A 67 -8.91 29.58 12.85
CA THR A 67 -8.22 30.83 13.20
C THR A 67 -6.87 30.90 12.51
N ALA A 68 -6.57 32.06 11.93
CA ALA A 68 -5.24 32.48 11.48
C ALA A 68 -4.28 32.57 12.69
N ALA A 69 -4.00 31.43 13.33
CA ALA A 69 -3.04 31.34 14.40
C ALA A 69 -1.65 31.57 13.79
N PRO A 70 -0.86 32.51 14.32
CA PRO A 70 0.48 32.77 13.80
C PRO A 70 1.32 31.49 13.87
N SER A 71 2.06 31.23 12.79
CA SER A 71 2.97 30.10 12.64
C SER A 71 3.91 30.00 13.86
N GLY A 72 3.71 28.99 14.70
CA GLY A 72 4.53 28.74 15.90
C GLY A 72 3.75 28.52 17.20
N ILE A 73 2.44 28.74 17.23
CA ILE A 73 1.60 28.33 18.37
C ILE A 73 1.22 26.86 18.18
N LYS A 74 1.65 26.01 19.12
CA LYS A 74 1.23 24.60 19.17
C LYS A 74 -0.28 24.55 19.43
N THR A 75 -1.06 24.24 18.40
CA THR A 75 -2.46 23.86 18.55
C THR A 75 -2.52 22.50 19.25
N PRO A 76 -3.51 22.28 20.15
CA PRO A 76 -3.77 20.93 20.61
C PRO A 76 -4.05 20.04 19.38
N PRO A 77 -3.67 18.75 19.42
CA PRO A 77 -4.03 17.81 18.37
C PRO A 77 -5.54 17.83 18.11
N PHE A 78 -5.92 17.59 16.85
CA PHE A 78 -7.32 17.50 16.43
C PHE A 78 -7.96 16.20 16.94
N GLN A 79 -9.28 16.08 16.77
CA GLN A 79 -9.96 14.85 17.17
C GLN A 79 -9.54 13.70 16.25
N PRO A 80 -9.57 12.44 16.72
CA PRO A 80 -9.22 11.28 15.90
C PRO A 80 -9.84 11.28 14.50
N LEU A 81 -11.15 11.53 14.45
CA LEU A 81 -11.94 11.50 13.20
C LEU A 81 -11.48 12.53 12.17
N ASP A 82 -10.84 13.62 12.59
CA ASP A 82 -10.33 14.66 11.69
C ASP A 82 -9.12 14.17 10.86
N TYR A 83 -8.49 13.05 11.25
CA TYR A 83 -7.34 12.46 10.55
C TYR A 83 -7.72 11.40 9.50
N ILE A 84 -9.01 11.09 9.32
CA ILE A 84 -9.46 10.10 8.34
C ILE A 84 -9.21 10.63 6.93
N GLY A 85 -8.74 9.77 6.01
CA GLY A 85 -8.36 10.16 4.66
C GLY A 85 -6.85 10.21 4.47
N ASP A 86 -6.28 11.40 4.36
CA ASP A 86 -4.84 11.61 4.12
C ASP A 86 -3.99 11.62 5.40
N GLY A 87 -4.61 11.49 6.58
CA GLY A 87 -3.88 11.48 7.84
C GLY A 87 -3.46 12.85 8.36
N PHE A 88 -3.96 13.94 7.77
CA PHE A 88 -3.68 15.31 8.22
C PHE A 88 -4.97 16.09 8.47
N ALA A 89 -5.16 16.58 9.69
CA ALA A 89 -6.43 17.17 10.13
C ALA A 89 -6.76 18.56 9.55
N ALA A 90 -5.85 19.15 8.76
CA ALA A 90 -5.93 20.56 8.38
C ALA A 90 -5.68 20.88 6.90
N VAL A 91 -5.47 19.89 6.03
CA VAL A 91 -5.08 20.16 4.64
C VAL A 91 -6.33 20.20 3.76
N VAL A 92 -7.00 21.35 3.72
CA VAL A 92 -7.82 21.71 2.55
C VAL A 92 -6.87 22.32 1.52
N ASP A 93 -6.01 21.50 0.92
CA ASP A 93 -5.39 21.89 -0.35
C ASP A 93 -6.57 22.06 -1.33
N GLY A 94 -6.76 23.29 -1.82
CA GLY A 94 -7.98 23.79 -2.48
C GLY A 94 -8.36 23.17 -3.83
N ASN A 95 -8.10 21.89 -4.02
CA ASN A 95 -8.56 21.05 -5.13
C ASN A 95 -8.84 19.60 -4.73
N ASP A 96 -8.53 19.19 -3.50
CA ASP A 96 -8.85 17.85 -2.99
C ASP A 96 -10.17 17.95 -2.22
N ASP A 97 -11.24 17.46 -2.86
CA ASP A 97 -12.52 17.28 -2.20
C ASP A 97 -12.26 16.33 -1.01
N PRO A 98 -12.48 16.72 0.26
CA PRO A 98 -12.36 15.81 1.40
C PRO A 98 -13.33 14.62 1.31
N ALA A 99 -14.24 14.66 0.33
CA ALA A 99 -15.13 13.58 -0.07
C ALA A 99 -14.61 12.71 -1.23
N ASP A 100 -13.34 12.84 -1.67
CA ASP A 100 -12.72 11.85 -2.56
C ASP A 100 -11.93 10.81 -1.74
N PRO A 101 -12.56 9.69 -1.34
CA PRO A 101 -11.98 8.61 -0.53
C PRO A 101 -11.01 7.74 -1.34
N SER A 102 -10.20 8.38 -2.15
CA SER A 102 -9.17 7.78 -2.96
C SER A 102 -7.95 7.43 -2.09
N LEU A 103 -7.07 6.57 -2.59
CA LEU A 103 -5.75 6.42 -1.99
C LEU A 103 -4.94 7.67 -2.36
N TYR A 104 -4.22 8.24 -1.40
CA TYR A 104 -3.38 9.42 -1.57
C TYR A 104 -1.95 9.02 -1.91
N PRO A 105 -1.29 9.69 -2.87
CA PRO A 105 0.10 9.42 -3.17
C PRO A 105 1.01 9.96 -2.06
N TYR A 106 2.00 9.16 -1.64
CA TYR A 106 3.01 9.61 -0.69
C TYR A 106 4.12 10.39 -1.39
N LYS A 107 4.09 11.73 -1.27
CA LYS A 107 4.96 12.66 -2.02
C LYS A 107 6.46 12.38 -1.83
N MET A 108 6.88 11.94 -0.64
CA MET A 108 8.31 11.70 -0.36
C MET A 108 8.86 10.42 -1.00
N GLN A 109 7.99 9.44 -1.30
CA GLN A 109 8.40 8.15 -1.86
C GLN A 109 7.42 7.72 -2.96
N PRO A 110 7.77 7.96 -4.24
CA PRO A 110 6.93 7.59 -5.38
C PRO A 110 6.56 6.10 -5.36
N GLY A 111 5.30 5.81 -5.69
CA GLY A 111 4.77 4.44 -5.71
C GLY A 111 4.07 3.97 -4.47
N ILE A 112 4.16 4.73 -3.38
CA ILE A 112 3.39 4.46 -2.18
C ILE A 112 2.12 5.30 -2.25
N TRP A 113 1.03 4.60 -2.01
CA TRP A 113 -0.31 5.13 -1.95
C TRP A 113 -0.88 4.71 -0.61
N TYR A 114 -1.58 5.61 0.07
CA TYR A 114 -2.08 5.32 1.41
C TYR A 114 -3.41 5.99 1.68
N ARG A 115 -4.15 5.47 2.66
CA ARG A 115 -5.36 6.10 3.19
C ARG A 115 -5.54 5.69 4.64
N VAL A 116 -5.83 6.64 5.52
CA VAL A 116 -6.32 6.38 6.86
C VAL A 116 -7.77 5.96 6.77
N LEU A 117 -8.04 4.72 7.18
CA LEU A 117 -9.37 4.12 7.17
C LEU A 117 -10.16 4.54 8.41
N ASP A 118 -9.53 4.37 9.57
CA ASP A 118 -10.20 4.54 10.86
C ASP A 118 -9.21 4.86 11.96
N CYS A 119 -9.72 5.32 13.10
CA CYS A 119 -8.97 5.51 14.32
C CYS A 119 -9.40 4.46 15.35
N VAL A 120 -8.50 3.56 15.69
CA VAL A 120 -8.78 2.46 16.61
C VAL A 120 -8.10 2.68 17.97
N ASP A 121 -8.74 2.25 19.04
CA ASP A 121 -8.15 2.23 20.38
C ASP A 121 -7.25 0.99 20.60
N GLU A 122 -6.68 0.83 21.80
CA GLU A 122 -5.87 -0.35 22.15
C GLU A 122 -6.65 -1.68 22.09
N LYS A 123 -7.98 -1.61 22.13
CA LYS A 123 -8.88 -2.76 22.08
C LYS A 123 -9.40 -3.05 20.66
N GLY A 124 -9.15 -2.16 19.71
CA GLY A 124 -9.64 -2.25 18.34
C GLY A 124 -11.10 -1.82 18.18
N GLU A 125 -11.62 -0.96 19.05
CA GLU A 125 -12.94 -0.34 18.90
C GLU A 125 -12.84 0.92 18.02
N ASP A 126 -13.73 1.01 17.02
CA ASP A 126 -13.69 1.95 15.90
C ASP A 126 -14.35 3.33 16.19
N ASP A 127 -14.78 3.60 17.42
CA ASP A 127 -15.59 4.81 17.74
C ASP A 127 -15.21 5.46 19.09
N ASP A 128 -13.98 5.28 19.55
CA ASP A 128 -13.50 5.94 20.77
C ASP A 128 -12.89 7.31 20.43
N PRO A 129 -13.39 8.43 20.99
CA PRO A 129 -12.75 9.75 20.88
C PRO A 129 -11.31 9.78 21.46
N LYS A 130 -10.87 8.72 22.15
CA LYS A 130 -9.51 8.53 22.65
C LYS A 130 -8.65 7.60 21.81
N ALA A 131 -9.09 7.19 20.61
CA ALA A 131 -8.37 6.27 19.75
C ALA A 131 -6.90 6.68 19.58
N THR A 132 -5.97 5.82 20.03
CA THR A 132 -4.53 6.07 20.01
C THR A 132 -3.86 5.45 18.79
N ALA A 133 -4.59 4.81 17.88
CA ALA A 133 -4.02 4.25 16.68
C ALA A 133 -4.80 4.66 15.43
N LEU A 134 -4.08 4.76 14.33
CA LEU A 134 -4.61 5.01 12.99
C LEU A 134 -4.52 3.70 12.21
N GLN A 135 -5.66 3.18 11.78
CA GLN A 135 -5.69 2.08 10.82
C GLN A 135 -5.54 2.66 9.42
N MET A 136 -4.55 2.15 8.69
CA MET A 136 -4.19 2.63 7.36
C MET A 136 -4.19 1.51 6.35
N ASP A 137 -4.60 1.82 5.14
CA ASP A 137 -4.44 0.99 3.96
C ASP A 137 -3.25 1.50 3.17
N LEU A 138 -2.25 0.64 2.96
CA LEU A 138 -1.03 0.94 2.24
C LEU A 138 -0.98 0.13 0.95
N LEU A 139 -0.76 0.81 -0.17
CA LEU A 139 -0.60 0.22 -1.49
C LEU A 139 0.77 0.62 -2.06
N ILE A 140 1.60 -0.36 -2.39
CA ILE A 140 2.96 -0.15 -2.85
C ILE A 140 3.12 -0.74 -4.24
N VAL A 141 3.38 0.13 -5.20
CA VAL A 141 3.53 -0.24 -6.61
C VAL A 141 4.99 -0.55 -6.89
N TRP A 142 5.26 -1.69 -7.53
CA TRP A 142 6.63 -2.22 -7.64
C TRP A 142 7.50 -1.45 -8.63
N ASN A 143 6.86 -0.81 -9.62
CA ASN A 143 7.47 0.05 -10.62
C ASN A 143 6.80 1.42 -10.61
N PRO A 144 7.13 2.28 -9.64
CA PRO A 144 6.56 3.60 -9.58
C PRO A 144 7.02 4.46 -10.74
N LEU A 145 6.11 5.29 -11.24
CA LEU A 145 6.47 6.37 -12.12
C LEU A 145 6.87 7.57 -11.25
N PRO A 146 7.88 8.35 -11.65
CA PRO A 146 8.28 9.56 -10.94
C PRO A 146 7.29 10.73 -11.16
N ASP A 147 6.04 10.44 -11.48
CA ASP A 147 5.01 11.43 -11.78
C ASP A 147 4.03 11.52 -10.61
N ASP A 148 4.20 12.57 -9.81
CA ASP A 148 3.43 12.79 -8.58
C ASP A 148 2.01 13.31 -8.86
N THR A 149 1.69 13.62 -10.12
CA THR A 149 0.35 14.09 -10.55
C THR A 149 -0.57 12.95 -11.00
N LEU A 150 -0.02 11.73 -11.06
CA LEU A 150 -0.67 10.60 -11.71
C LEU A 150 -1.68 9.96 -10.78
N THR A 151 -2.96 10.03 -11.12
CA THR A 151 -4.05 9.45 -10.30
C THR A 151 -4.00 7.92 -10.27
N LEU A 152 -4.53 7.30 -9.22
CA LEU A 152 -4.59 5.84 -9.09
C LEU A 152 -5.27 5.14 -10.28
N GLY A 153 -6.29 5.79 -10.87
CA GLY A 153 -6.96 5.30 -12.08
C GLY A 153 -6.03 5.26 -13.29
N GLN A 154 -5.31 6.34 -13.56
CA GLN A 154 -4.33 6.41 -14.65
C GLN A 154 -3.18 5.42 -14.46
N LEU A 155 -2.78 5.19 -13.20
CA LEU A 155 -1.77 4.18 -12.86
C LEU A 155 -2.26 2.78 -13.25
N ALA A 156 -3.51 2.46 -12.91
CA ALA A 156 -4.12 1.18 -13.24
C ALA A 156 -4.26 0.96 -14.76
N GLU A 157 -4.73 1.96 -15.51
CA GLU A 157 -4.84 1.89 -16.98
C GLU A 157 -3.49 1.58 -17.62
N ARG A 158 -2.44 2.23 -17.13
CA ARG A 158 -1.09 2.09 -17.67
C ARG A 158 -0.47 0.74 -17.35
N GLN A 159 -0.66 0.24 -16.12
CA GLN A 159 -0.15 -1.08 -15.70
C GLN A 159 -0.92 -2.23 -16.33
N ALA A 160 -2.24 -2.09 -16.53
CA ALA A 160 -3.05 -3.12 -17.17
C ALA A 160 -2.87 -3.19 -18.69
N GLY A 161 -2.41 -2.09 -19.30
CA GLY A 161 -2.40 -1.89 -20.74
C GLY A 161 -3.81 -1.62 -21.26
N SER A 162 -3.93 -0.65 -22.18
CA SER A 162 -5.18 -0.05 -22.67
C SER A 162 -6.21 -0.99 -23.38
N ARG A 163 -6.07 -2.32 -23.30
CA ARG A 163 -6.81 -3.28 -24.15
C ARG A 163 -7.44 -4.49 -23.44
N ARG A 164 -7.59 -4.49 -22.11
CA ARG A 164 -8.19 -5.65 -21.41
C ARG A 164 -9.61 -5.37 -20.95
N THR A 165 -10.54 -6.20 -21.43
CA THR A 165 -11.98 -6.17 -21.16
C THR A 165 -12.35 -6.38 -19.69
N ASP A 166 -11.44 -6.93 -18.88
CA ASP A 166 -11.66 -7.20 -17.44
C ASP A 166 -11.17 -6.07 -16.54
N HIS A 167 -11.06 -4.84 -17.06
CA HIS A 167 -10.53 -3.71 -16.30
C HIS A 167 -11.58 -3.19 -15.31
N PRO A 168 -11.25 -3.02 -14.02
CA PRO A 168 -12.21 -2.51 -13.02
C PRO A 168 -12.76 -1.12 -13.37
N LEU A 169 -11.99 -0.30 -14.10
CA LEU A 169 -12.46 1.02 -14.55
C LEU A 169 -13.63 1.01 -15.54
N HIS A 170 -13.94 -0.14 -16.18
CA HIS A 170 -15.09 -0.25 -17.08
C HIS A 170 -16.41 -0.60 -16.37
N ASP A 171 -16.35 -0.89 -15.07
CA ASP A 171 -17.53 -1.17 -14.27
C ASP A 171 -18.24 0.15 -13.92
N LEU A 172 -19.30 0.47 -14.67
CA LEU A 172 -20.14 1.66 -14.49
C LEU A 172 -20.72 1.78 -13.06
N SER A 173 -20.81 0.67 -12.32
CA SER A 173 -21.27 0.68 -10.91
C SER A 173 -20.27 1.36 -9.95
N LEU A 174 -19.02 1.54 -10.38
CA LEU A 174 -17.95 2.21 -9.62
C LEU A 174 -17.94 3.73 -9.76
N ILE A 175 -18.78 4.29 -10.64
CA ILE A 175 -18.89 5.74 -10.82
C ILE A 175 -19.61 6.36 -9.62
N THR A 176 -20.51 5.60 -8.98
CA THR A 176 -21.35 6.09 -7.90
C THR A 176 -20.65 6.09 -6.53
N ASP A 177 -19.56 5.34 -6.36
CA ASP A 177 -18.84 5.26 -5.08
C ASP A 177 -17.30 5.23 -5.29
N PRO A 178 -16.62 6.37 -5.08
CA PRO A 178 -15.16 6.48 -5.24
C PRO A 178 -14.37 5.58 -4.29
N THR A 179 -14.85 5.27 -3.07
CA THR A 179 -14.14 4.38 -2.12
C THR A 179 -13.97 3.00 -2.75
N LYS A 180 -15.09 2.44 -3.22
CA LYS A 180 -15.17 1.11 -3.80
C LYS A 180 -14.37 1.05 -5.10
N LYS A 181 -14.31 2.16 -5.85
CA LYS A 181 -13.48 2.25 -7.05
C LYS A 181 -12.00 2.13 -6.71
N ALA A 182 -11.51 2.94 -5.76
CA ALA A 182 -10.12 2.89 -5.31
C ALA A 182 -9.76 1.50 -4.75
N ASP A 183 -10.64 0.91 -3.94
CA ASP A 183 -10.46 -0.43 -3.37
C ASP A 183 -10.41 -1.53 -4.43
N LYS A 184 -11.29 -1.49 -5.44
CA LYS A 184 -11.27 -2.45 -6.53
C LYS A 184 -10.00 -2.30 -7.37
N ILE A 185 -9.55 -1.08 -7.63
CA ILE A 185 -8.29 -0.82 -8.35
C ILE A 185 -7.09 -1.35 -7.56
N ALA A 186 -6.99 -1.00 -6.28
CA ALA A 186 -5.92 -1.45 -5.39
C ALA A 186 -5.89 -2.98 -5.30
N THR A 187 -7.06 -3.60 -5.13
CA THR A 187 -7.20 -5.07 -5.11
C THR A 187 -6.81 -5.69 -6.44
N PHE A 188 -7.20 -5.10 -7.57
CA PHE A 188 -6.81 -5.55 -8.90
C PHE A 188 -5.30 -5.50 -9.10
N LEU A 189 -4.65 -4.39 -8.71
CA LEU A 189 -3.19 -4.24 -8.80
C LEU A 189 -2.47 -5.27 -7.93
N ALA A 190 -2.97 -5.51 -6.72
CA ALA A 190 -2.43 -6.51 -5.80
C ALA A 190 -2.59 -7.95 -6.33
N GLN A 191 -3.79 -8.32 -6.78
CA GLN A 191 -4.08 -9.65 -7.35
C GLN A 191 -3.23 -9.96 -8.59
N ARG A 192 -2.90 -8.93 -9.39
CA ARG A 192 -2.04 -9.07 -10.57
C ARG A 192 -0.55 -9.03 -10.26
N GLY A 193 -0.16 -8.78 -9.00
CA GLY A 193 1.24 -8.68 -8.59
C GLY A 193 1.94 -7.41 -9.05
N PHE A 194 1.19 -6.36 -9.42
CA PHE A 194 1.74 -5.04 -9.73
C PHE A 194 1.97 -4.19 -8.49
N ALA A 195 1.23 -4.50 -7.41
CA ALA A 195 1.35 -3.83 -6.14
C ALA A 195 1.29 -4.84 -4.98
N LEU A 196 1.73 -4.39 -3.82
CA LEU A 196 1.47 -5.01 -2.53
C LEU A 196 0.46 -4.12 -1.79
N ARG A 197 -0.62 -4.70 -1.26
CA ARG A 197 -1.60 -3.99 -0.45
C ARG A 197 -1.61 -4.60 0.94
N GLU A 198 -1.39 -3.80 1.98
CA GLU A 198 -1.46 -4.24 3.37
C GLU A 198 -2.18 -3.22 4.22
N ARG A 199 -2.83 -3.70 5.28
CA ARG A 199 -3.35 -2.84 6.33
C ARG A 199 -2.32 -2.70 7.44
N ALA A 200 -1.97 -1.47 7.76
CA ALA A 200 -1.11 -1.15 8.89
C ALA A 200 -1.92 -0.49 10.00
N VAL A 201 -1.54 -0.75 11.26
CA VAL A 201 -2.06 -0.02 12.41
C VAL A 201 -0.92 0.76 13.00
N ILE A 202 -1.07 2.08 13.05
CA ILE A 202 -0.03 3.01 13.48
C ILE A 202 -0.43 3.57 14.83
N ILE A 203 0.30 3.16 15.87
CA ILE A 203 0.10 3.70 17.22
C ILE A 203 0.68 5.11 17.25
N ARG A 204 -0.20 6.10 17.38
CA ARG A 204 0.17 7.46 17.73
C ARG A 204 0.22 7.56 19.25
N ARG A 205 1.21 8.28 19.78
CA ARG A 205 1.06 8.75 21.15
C ARG A 205 0.09 9.91 21.10
N ALA A 206 -0.99 9.79 21.85
CA ALA A 206 -1.83 10.88 22.26
C ALA A 206 -0.98 12.11 22.64
N SER A 207 -0.88 13.11 21.77
CA SER A 207 -0.25 14.38 22.15
C SER A 207 -1.12 15.18 23.13
N TRP A 208 -2.34 14.69 23.44
CA TRP A 208 -3.24 15.20 24.46
C TRP A 208 -2.92 14.76 25.90
N GLU A 209 -1.99 13.84 26.13
CA GLU A 209 -1.61 13.37 27.48
C GLU A 209 -0.44 14.15 28.11
N ARG A 210 -0.32 15.46 27.84
CA ARG A 210 0.61 16.33 28.58
C ARG A 210 -0.11 17.43 29.34
#